data_AF-A0A806K0Y5-F1
#
_entry.id   AF-A0A806K0Y5-F1
#
_cell.length_a   1.000
_cell.length_b   1.000
_cell.length_c   1.000
_cell.angle_alpha   90.00
_cell.angle_beta   90.00
_cell.angle_gamma   90.00
#
_symmetry.space_group_name_H-M   'P 1'
#
loop_
_entity.id
_entity.type
_entity.pdbx_description
1 polymer ?
#
loop_
_entity_poly.entity_id
_entity_poly.type
_entity_poly.pdbx_seq_one_letter_code
_entity_poly.pdbx_strand_id
1 'polypeptide(L)'
;MALDYEQINNIRNIGAKSFNEIEKLKKEIVEKEKLINLVSANDNSDENIKQKYEKAVIFFDSSGTPRRDIPLDEINLSRRSEYVLKNAGYKFASELLGVTAERLKTLPHTDRACIREIISNVSGLKFEAAAVNGDEYTQAQKGCVEFVSLINNLIPTNMDELYRTLLPFYKSAYENNTPVDKDILFNQPVLRKHLTDKIITVLEESTFGVNNEDIFSLFPNTLVPVHTINAVLRELSADGKIRTGRTIEINRPDIWEYVGTIPNEKYRVMFALRLQGKTLEEIGNAHGLTRERVRQIVAKCLHKKKITVEEDKYRKIYESYSFSKENFALAFNTEGCVYTYLTLVCDKQGLLPIERFIGDTEYPAELREGAERAVNKDHFIINGIRVLKQRPALADYVARTYFQDEAFFDDFVISYNNVLQDLGLVGDSRFMLNSSTYQNRISEAENILWKYQGRFRYYDTTKRDFADLLEGLNLEQYTDVEYSSLKFYRLYPELMKKYDLRDEYELHNLLRKLYSNKETEGISFSRMPIIAFGNIDREKQVIEFLERLAPIGVNDFCDAYEAEYGVLARTVKGSFLSYIDKFKDSGGIYNTGRFADRGGHDKPSATI
;
A
#
# COMPACT_ATOMS: atom_id res chain seq x y z
N MET A 1 -52.98 50.89 27.62
CA MET A 1 -54.33 51.32 27.19
C MET A 1 -55.03 50.12 26.58
N ALA A 2 -55.97 49.53 27.32
CA ALA A 2 -56.73 48.36 26.85
C ALA A 2 -57.90 48.83 25.96
N LEU A 3 -58.18 48.09 24.89
CA LEU A 3 -59.34 48.32 24.00
C LEU A 3 -60.64 48.37 24.81
N ASP A 4 -61.53 49.33 24.55
CA ASP A 4 -62.81 49.46 25.23
C ASP A 4 -63.89 48.50 24.69
N TYR A 5 -65.06 48.50 25.32
CA TYR A 5 -66.16 47.59 25.00
C TYR A 5 -66.75 47.81 23.60
N GLU A 6 -66.82 49.07 23.12
CA GLU A 6 -67.31 49.39 21.77
C GLU A 6 -66.29 48.98 20.70
N GLN A 7 -64.99 49.02 21.02
CA GLN A 7 -63.92 48.62 20.13
C GLN A 7 -63.85 47.10 19.92
N ILE A 8 -64.15 46.30 20.94
CA ILE A 8 -64.17 44.83 20.84
C ILE A 8 -65.43 44.35 20.10
N ASN A 9 -66.56 45.03 20.29
CA ASN A 9 -67.84 44.66 19.66
C ASN A 9 -67.88 44.96 18.15
N ASN A 10 -66.98 45.82 17.65
CA ASN A 10 -66.85 46.15 16.23
C ASN A 10 -65.88 45.24 15.44
N ILE A 11 -65.29 44.23 16.07
CA ILE A 11 -64.42 43.25 15.40
C ILE A 11 -65.29 42.27 14.60
N ARG A 12 -65.22 42.34 13.27
CA ARG A 12 -65.95 41.42 12.37
C ARG A 12 -65.63 39.96 12.69
N ASN A 13 -66.67 39.13 12.79
CA ASN A 13 -66.63 37.68 13.06
C ASN A 13 -66.19 37.26 14.48
N ILE A 14 -66.28 38.13 15.49
CA ILE A 14 -66.14 37.68 16.88
C ILE A 14 -67.45 36.98 17.34
N GLY A 15 -67.36 35.70 17.70
CA GLY A 15 -68.48 34.94 18.25
C GLY A 15 -68.64 35.17 19.75
N ALA A 16 -69.86 35.03 20.29
CA ALA A 16 -70.16 35.26 21.71
C ALA A 16 -69.25 34.49 22.70
N LYS A 17 -68.73 33.34 22.28
CA LYS A 17 -67.78 32.54 23.06
C LYS A 17 -66.40 33.19 23.18
N SER A 18 -65.87 33.72 22.09
CA SER A 18 -64.58 34.43 22.06
C SER A 18 -64.67 35.77 22.79
N PHE A 19 -65.83 36.43 22.76
CA PHE A 19 -66.08 37.64 23.56
C PHE A 19 -65.99 37.35 25.06
N ASN A 20 -66.65 36.27 25.52
CA ASN A 20 -66.61 35.85 26.92
C ASN A 20 -65.22 35.42 27.38
N GLU A 21 -64.43 34.79 26.50
CA GLU A 21 -63.04 34.43 26.81
C GLU A 21 -62.14 35.67 26.98
N ILE A 22 -62.33 36.71 26.16
CA ILE A 22 -61.60 37.98 26.27
C ILE A 22 -61.99 38.75 27.54
N GLU A 23 -63.28 38.79 27.88
CA GLU A 23 -63.80 39.34 29.14
C GLU A 23 -63.21 38.62 30.36
N LYS A 24 -63.13 37.28 30.31
CA LYS A 24 -62.56 36.46 31.38
C LYS A 24 -61.06 36.72 31.55
N LEU A 25 -60.31 36.80 30.46
CA LEU A 25 -58.89 37.16 30.47
C LEU A 25 -58.65 38.57 31.02
N LYS A 26 -59.51 39.54 30.70
CA LYS A 26 -59.44 40.88 31.30
C LYS A 26 -59.66 40.86 32.81
N LYS A 27 -60.64 40.10 33.31
CA LYS A 27 -60.85 39.94 34.76
C LYS A 27 -59.66 39.27 35.44
N GLU A 28 -59.10 38.21 34.85
CA GLU A 28 -57.93 37.51 35.39
C GLU A 28 -56.67 38.39 35.43
N ILE A 29 -56.48 39.28 34.45
CA ILE A 29 -55.37 40.24 34.42
C ILE A 29 -55.55 41.33 35.49
N VAL A 30 -56.76 41.87 35.67
CA VAL A 30 -57.06 42.87 36.72
C VAL A 30 -56.95 42.26 38.12
N GLU A 31 -57.34 40.99 38.30
CA GLU A 31 -57.11 40.26 39.56
C GLU A 31 -55.63 40.00 39.82
N LYS A 32 -54.84 39.63 38.79
CA LYS A 32 -53.38 39.50 38.92
C LYS A 32 -52.69 40.82 39.23
N GLU A 33 -53.10 41.94 38.65
CA GLU A 33 -52.56 43.27 38.97
C GLU A 33 -52.95 43.74 40.39
N LYS A 34 -54.14 43.38 40.88
CA LYS A 34 -54.53 43.60 42.29
C LYS A 34 -53.70 42.75 43.26
N LEU A 35 -53.41 41.50 42.92
CA LEU A 35 -52.54 40.60 43.70
C LEU A 35 -51.08 41.09 43.75
N ILE A 36 -50.56 41.63 42.64
CA ILE A 36 -49.20 42.19 42.58
C ILE A 36 -49.09 43.46 43.44
N ASN A 37 -50.12 44.32 43.45
CA ASN A 37 -50.13 45.55 44.27
C ASN A 37 -50.37 45.31 45.77
N LEU A 38 -50.90 44.14 46.16
CA LEU A 38 -51.05 43.74 47.58
C LEU A 38 -49.75 43.19 48.18
N VAL A 39 -48.80 42.70 47.36
CA VAL A 39 -47.51 42.15 47.82
C VAL A 39 -46.48 43.25 48.15
N SER A 40 -46.72 44.50 47.76
CA SER A 40 -45.86 45.66 48.08
C SER A 40 -46.23 46.41 49.37
N ALA A 41 -47.17 45.93 50.17
CA ALA A 41 -47.49 46.50 51.48
C ALA A 41 -47.46 45.42 52.57
N ASN A 42 -46.83 45.79 53.67
CA ASN A 42 -46.36 44.95 54.77
C ASN A 42 -47.39 44.02 55.44
N ASP A 43 -46.79 42.97 56.01
CA ASP A 43 -47.11 42.26 57.25
C ASP A 43 -48.23 41.20 57.32
N ASN A 44 -47.74 39.99 57.62
CA ASN A 44 -48.34 38.91 58.39
C ASN A 44 -49.65 38.28 57.88
N SER A 45 -49.52 37.15 57.19
CA SER A 45 -49.76 35.81 57.77
C SER A 45 -50.01 34.79 56.65
N ASP A 46 -49.18 33.76 56.54
CA ASP A 46 -49.68 32.40 56.26
C ASP A 46 -48.54 31.38 56.38
N GLU A 47 -48.54 30.61 57.46
CA GLU A 47 -47.66 29.44 57.63
C GLU A 47 -47.89 28.37 56.54
N ASN A 48 -49.04 28.42 55.84
CA ASN A 48 -49.33 27.59 54.67
C ASN A 48 -48.48 27.92 53.44
N ILE A 49 -47.98 29.15 53.29
CA ILE A 49 -47.08 29.52 52.19
C ILE A 49 -45.68 28.99 52.48
N LYS A 50 -45.18 29.09 53.73
CA LYS A 50 -43.87 28.53 54.11
C LYS A 50 -43.78 27.02 53.87
N GLN A 51 -44.83 26.25 54.13
CA GLN A 51 -44.85 24.80 53.87
C GLN A 51 -44.86 24.43 52.38
N LYS A 52 -45.31 25.33 51.47
CA LYS A 52 -45.30 25.08 50.02
C LYS A 52 -43.92 25.33 49.38
N TYR A 53 -43.03 26.08 50.05
CA TYR A 53 -41.70 26.45 49.55
C TYR A 53 -40.54 25.60 50.11
N GLU A 54 -40.82 24.54 50.87
CA GLU A 54 -39.80 23.72 51.55
C GLU A 54 -39.24 22.53 50.74
N LYS A 55 -39.61 22.35 49.46
CA LYS A 55 -39.03 21.33 48.56
C LYS A 55 -38.83 21.80 47.12
N ALA A 56 -38.14 22.93 46.91
CA ALA A 56 -37.65 23.25 45.57
C ALA A 56 -36.59 22.20 45.16
N VAL A 57 -36.79 21.51 44.04
CA VAL A 57 -35.76 20.62 43.46
C VAL A 57 -34.67 21.52 42.90
N ILE A 58 -33.43 21.32 43.36
CA ILE A 58 -32.26 22.12 42.98
C ILE A 58 -31.35 21.26 42.14
N PHE A 59 -30.88 21.79 41.01
CA PHE A 59 -29.79 21.23 40.22
C PHE A 59 -28.64 22.23 40.13
N PHE A 60 -27.46 21.79 39.72
CA PHE A 60 -26.31 22.68 39.55
C PHE A 60 -26.08 22.88 38.06
N ASP A 61 -26.00 24.13 37.64
CA ASP A 61 -25.71 24.45 36.24
C ASP A 61 -24.23 24.16 35.89
N SER A 62 -23.87 24.36 34.62
CA SER A 62 -22.50 24.14 34.13
C SER A 62 -21.44 25.02 34.80
N SER A 63 -21.84 26.05 35.57
CA SER A 63 -20.96 26.90 36.35
C SER A 63 -20.86 26.49 37.83
N GLY A 64 -21.55 25.40 38.23
CA GLY A 64 -21.60 24.96 39.62
C GLY A 64 -22.48 25.85 40.51
N THR A 65 -23.33 26.68 39.91
CA THR A 65 -24.25 27.53 40.66
C THR A 65 -25.53 26.74 40.93
N PRO A 66 -26.02 26.68 42.19
CA PRO A 66 -27.28 26.03 42.50
C PRO A 66 -28.43 26.81 41.84
N ARG A 67 -29.23 26.09 41.06
CA ARG A 67 -30.38 26.59 40.34
C ARG A 67 -31.64 25.87 40.77
N ARG A 68 -32.74 26.61 40.87
CA ARG A 68 -34.06 25.97 41.00
C ARG A 68 -34.39 25.29 39.68
N ASP A 69 -34.68 24.00 39.76
CA ASP A 69 -35.12 23.24 38.60
C ASP A 69 -36.56 23.59 38.24
N ILE A 70 -36.90 23.40 36.96
CA ILE A 70 -38.21 23.72 36.41
C ILE A 70 -38.91 22.40 36.12
N PRO A 71 -40.02 22.07 36.81
CA PRO A 71 -40.86 20.92 36.47
C PRO A 71 -41.29 20.93 35.00
N LEU A 72 -41.38 19.76 34.35
CA LEU A 72 -41.73 19.70 32.92
C LEU A 72 -43.08 20.33 32.58
N ASP A 73 -44.03 20.30 33.51
CA ASP A 73 -45.35 20.94 33.42
C ASP A 73 -45.29 22.48 33.45
N GLU A 74 -44.15 23.05 33.86
CA GLU A 74 -43.91 24.49 33.84
C GLU A 74 -43.12 24.93 32.59
N ILE A 75 -42.66 23.99 31.76
CA ILE A 75 -42.06 24.28 30.46
C ILE A 75 -43.18 24.44 29.43
N ASN A 76 -43.10 25.45 28.57
CA ASN A 76 -44.06 25.69 27.49
C ASN A 76 -43.92 24.68 26.33
N LEU A 77 -44.15 23.40 26.61
CA LEU A 77 -44.16 22.30 25.64
C LEU A 77 -45.60 21.97 25.22
N SER A 78 -45.77 21.50 23.97
CA SER A 78 -47.03 20.87 23.58
C SER A 78 -47.32 19.64 24.45
N ARG A 79 -48.61 19.35 24.67
CA ARG A 79 -49.06 18.14 25.41
C ARG A 79 -48.43 16.85 24.89
N ARG A 80 -48.13 16.80 23.59
CA ARG A 80 -47.46 15.66 22.97
C ARG A 80 -46.01 15.53 23.41
N SER A 81 -45.24 16.60 23.31
CA SER A 81 -43.82 16.64 23.73
C SER A 81 -43.69 16.40 25.24
N GLU A 82 -44.58 16.99 26.04
CA GLU A 82 -44.66 16.75 27.47
C GLU A 82 -44.97 15.28 27.80
N TYR A 83 -45.96 14.67 27.12
CA TYR A 83 -46.34 13.27 27.32
C TYR A 83 -45.21 12.30 26.95
N VAL A 84 -44.51 12.54 25.84
CA VAL A 84 -43.35 11.75 25.41
C VAL A 84 -42.27 11.76 26.47
N LEU A 85 -41.95 12.94 27.00
CA LEU A 85 -40.91 13.10 28.03
C LEU A 85 -41.32 12.47 29.37
N LYS A 86 -42.55 12.68 29.83
CA LYS A 86 -43.06 12.08 31.07
C LYS A 86 -43.11 10.55 31.00
N ASN A 87 -43.53 9.98 29.87
CA ASN A 87 -43.50 8.53 29.67
C ASN A 87 -42.09 7.96 29.60
N ALA A 88 -41.13 8.75 29.11
CA ALA A 88 -39.72 8.40 29.13
C ALA A 88 -39.06 8.60 30.50
N GLY A 89 -39.82 9.02 31.51
CA GLY A 89 -39.38 9.15 32.90
C GLY A 89 -38.79 10.50 33.27
N TYR A 90 -38.77 11.47 32.35
CA TYR A 90 -38.32 12.84 32.64
C TYR A 90 -39.34 13.57 33.52
N LYS A 91 -38.83 14.37 34.44
CA LYS A 91 -39.62 15.12 35.43
C LYS A 91 -39.25 16.60 35.47
N PHE A 92 -38.02 16.94 35.11
CA PHE A 92 -37.51 18.31 35.19
C PHE A 92 -36.77 18.76 33.93
N ALA A 93 -36.67 20.07 33.74
CA ALA A 93 -35.99 20.72 32.62
C ALA A 93 -34.48 20.45 32.61
N SER A 94 -33.83 20.38 33.78
CA SER A 94 -32.40 20.13 33.89
C SER A 94 -31.97 18.81 33.24
N GLU A 95 -32.82 17.79 33.29
CA GLU A 95 -32.60 16.45 32.73
C GLU A 95 -32.59 16.45 31.19
N LEU A 96 -33.02 17.56 30.57
CA LEU A 96 -33.01 17.78 29.13
C LEU A 96 -31.81 18.62 28.67
N LEU A 97 -31.04 19.20 29.59
CA LEU A 97 -29.85 19.98 29.26
C LEU A 97 -28.78 19.07 28.65
N GLY A 98 -28.34 19.40 27.43
CA GLY A 98 -27.34 18.62 26.70
C GLY A 98 -27.89 17.35 26.02
N VAL A 99 -29.18 17.05 26.14
CA VAL A 99 -29.79 15.93 25.40
C VAL A 99 -29.80 16.25 23.91
N THR A 100 -29.16 15.36 23.12
CA THR A 100 -29.01 15.57 21.67
C THR A 100 -30.27 15.19 20.90
N ALA A 101 -30.41 15.76 19.69
CA ALA A 101 -31.47 15.38 18.77
C ALA A 101 -31.46 13.87 18.45
N GLU A 102 -30.28 13.25 18.33
CA GLU A 102 -30.14 11.81 18.10
C GLU A 102 -30.66 10.99 19.28
N ARG A 103 -30.41 11.44 20.53
CA ARG A 103 -30.95 10.77 21.72
C ARG A 103 -32.46 10.85 21.76
N LEU A 104 -33.07 12.00 21.46
CA LEU A 104 -34.52 12.15 21.45
C LEU A 104 -35.21 11.30 20.38
N LYS A 105 -34.57 11.02 19.23
CA LYS A 105 -35.12 10.11 18.21
C LYS A 105 -35.34 8.68 18.72
N THR A 106 -34.65 8.28 19.79
CA THR A 106 -34.80 6.93 20.38
C THR A 106 -36.08 6.78 21.21
N LEU A 107 -36.76 7.88 21.55
CA LEU A 107 -37.98 7.86 22.38
C LEU A 107 -39.22 7.51 21.53
N PRO A 108 -40.13 6.64 22.04
CA PRO A 108 -41.37 6.28 21.34
C PRO A 108 -42.22 7.51 20.99
N HIS A 109 -42.86 7.50 19.82
CA HIS A 109 -43.79 8.53 19.35
C HIS A 109 -43.19 9.94 19.12
N THR A 110 -41.87 10.01 18.99
CA THR A 110 -41.10 11.24 18.78
C THR A 110 -40.83 11.47 17.29
N ASP A 111 -41.24 12.63 16.75
CA ASP A 111 -40.96 13.04 15.36
C ASP A 111 -40.05 14.29 15.30
N ARG A 112 -39.63 14.70 14.10
CA ARG A 112 -38.77 15.87 13.91
C ARG A 112 -39.34 17.17 14.50
N ALA A 113 -40.66 17.34 14.49
CA ALA A 113 -41.30 18.55 15.00
C ALA A 113 -41.24 18.57 16.54
N CYS A 114 -41.54 17.44 17.17
CA CYS A 114 -41.42 17.22 18.62
C CYS A 114 -39.97 17.44 19.11
N ILE A 115 -38.97 16.88 18.42
CA ILE A 115 -37.55 17.06 18.78
C ILE A 115 -37.14 18.53 18.70
N ARG A 116 -37.53 19.22 17.62
CA ARG A 116 -37.20 20.63 17.43
C ARG A 116 -37.85 21.51 18.50
N GLU A 117 -39.11 21.22 18.83
CA GLU A 117 -39.84 21.90 19.89
C GLU A 117 -39.16 21.73 21.26
N ILE A 118 -38.79 20.50 21.62
CA ILE A 118 -38.12 20.20 22.89
C ILE A 118 -36.79 20.96 22.97
N ILE A 119 -35.93 20.83 21.95
CA ILE A 119 -34.62 21.49 21.93
C ILE A 119 -34.78 23.02 21.98
N SER A 120 -35.68 23.59 21.19
CA SER A 120 -35.88 25.04 21.13
C SER A 120 -36.36 25.59 22.47
N ASN A 121 -37.32 24.93 23.12
CA ASN A 121 -37.83 25.39 24.41
C ASN A 121 -36.80 25.22 25.53
N VAL A 122 -36.07 24.09 25.56
CA VAL A 122 -35.04 23.82 26.58
C VAL A 122 -33.84 24.75 26.45
N SER A 123 -33.39 25.04 25.22
CA SER A 123 -32.23 25.91 24.97
C SER A 123 -32.44 27.37 25.42
N GLY A 124 -33.70 27.82 25.51
CA GLY A 124 -34.06 29.17 25.93
C GLY A 124 -34.35 29.33 27.42
N LEU A 125 -34.33 28.25 28.21
CA LEU A 125 -34.69 28.30 29.62
C LEU A 125 -33.65 29.06 30.45
N LYS A 126 -34.13 29.96 31.31
CA LYS A 126 -33.33 30.62 32.34
C LYS A 126 -33.74 30.06 33.69
N PHE A 127 -32.77 29.54 34.41
CA PHE A 127 -33.01 28.98 35.74
C PHE A 127 -32.70 30.01 36.83
N GLU A 128 -33.57 30.11 37.82
CA GLU A 128 -33.38 31.01 38.96
C GLU A 128 -32.26 30.51 39.86
N ALA A 129 -31.49 31.43 40.45
CA ALA A 129 -30.51 31.08 41.47
C ALA A 129 -31.24 30.54 42.72
N ALA A 130 -30.80 29.39 43.22
CA ALA A 130 -31.30 28.83 44.47
C ALA A 130 -30.40 29.25 45.64
N ALA A 131 -30.97 29.85 46.68
CA ALA A 131 -30.29 30.04 47.95
C ALA A 131 -30.24 28.68 48.69
N VAL A 132 -29.05 28.12 48.84
CA VAL A 132 -28.84 26.92 49.67
C VAL A 132 -28.48 27.41 51.06
N ASN A 133 -29.34 27.15 52.06
CA ASN A 133 -28.98 27.39 53.45
C ASN A 133 -27.94 26.34 53.87
N GLY A 134 -26.70 26.77 54.11
CA GLY A 134 -25.64 25.96 54.74
C GLY A 134 -24.31 25.99 53.99
N ASP A 135 -23.28 26.58 54.62
CA ASP A 135 -21.89 26.66 54.13
C ASP A 135 -21.15 25.30 54.05
N GLU A 136 -21.75 24.20 54.55
CA GLU A 136 -21.08 22.89 54.68
C GLU A 136 -21.08 22.03 53.40
N TYR A 137 -21.83 22.36 52.35
CA TYR A 137 -21.99 21.50 51.17
C TYR A 137 -21.57 22.14 49.83
N THR A 138 -21.27 23.44 49.80
CA THR A 138 -21.03 24.20 48.57
C THR A 138 -19.73 23.81 47.86
N GLN A 139 -18.68 23.46 48.62
CA GLN A 139 -17.36 23.17 48.04
C GLN A 139 -17.26 21.76 47.45
N ALA A 140 -17.85 20.76 48.09
CA ALA A 140 -17.99 19.40 47.54
C ALA A 140 -18.81 19.39 46.24
N GLN A 141 -19.90 20.17 46.21
CA GLN A 141 -20.75 20.34 45.02
C GLN A 141 -19.97 21.02 43.88
N LYS A 142 -19.27 22.13 44.16
CA LYS A 142 -18.41 22.80 43.17
C LYS A 142 -17.35 21.86 42.59
N GLY A 143 -16.61 21.15 43.45
CA GLY A 143 -15.59 20.20 43.00
C GLY A 143 -16.17 19.05 42.16
N CYS A 144 -17.37 18.56 42.51
CA CYS A 144 -18.03 17.53 41.72
C CYS A 144 -18.47 18.06 40.35
N VAL A 145 -19.04 19.27 40.27
CA VAL A 145 -19.46 19.89 39.00
C VAL A 145 -18.26 20.18 38.10
N GLU A 146 -17.18 20.72 38.66
CA GLU A 146 -15.94 20.98 37.92
C GLU A 146 -15.40 19.68 37.30
N PHE A 147 -15.31 18.59 38.08
CA PHE A 147 -14.87 17.31 37.56
C PHE A 147 -15.80 16.72 36.50
N VAL A 148 -17.12 16.77 36.73
CA VAL A 148 -18.13 16.31 35.77
C VAL A 148 -18.03 17.07 34.45
N SER A 149 -17.81 18.38 34.50
CA SER A 149 -17.58 19.24 33.32
C SER A 149 -16.29 18.86 32.58
N LEU A 150 -15.19 18.68 33.30
CA LEU A 150 -13.91 18.26 32.73
C LEU A 150 -14.02 16.87 32.07
N ILE A 151 -14.68 15.93 32.72
CA ILE A 151 -14.91 14.58 32.18
C ILE A 151 -15.79 14.64 30.94
N ASN A 152 -16.88 15.41 30.95
CA ASN A 152 -17.78 15.47 29.81
C ASN A 152 -17.13 16.07 28.55
N ASN A 153 -16.18 16.98 28.72
CA ASN A 153 -15.36 17.49 27.60
C ASN A 153 -14.44 16.41 27.02
N LEU A 154 -13.99 15.46 27.84
CA LEU A 154 -13.09 14.38 27.45
C LEU A 154 -13.84 13.16 26.89
N ILE A 155 -14.96 12.84 27.54
CA ILE A 155 -15.80 11.68 27.34
C ILE A 155 -17.25 12.17 27.41
N PRO A 156 -17.95 12.33 26.27
CA PRO A 156 -19.33 12.79 26.26
C PRO A 156 -20.22 11.89 27.12
N THR A 157 -20.86 12.44 28.15
CA THR A 157 -21.66 11.70 29.15
C THR A 157 -22.94 12.46 29.51
N ASN A 158 -23.86 11.78 30.22
CA ASN A 158 -24.99 12.45 30.85
C ASN A 158 -24.54 13.15 32.14
N MET A 159 -24.44 14.48 32.09
CA MET A 159 -23.94 15.32 33.18
C MET A 159 -24.70 15.15 34.49
N ASP A 160 -26.04 15.05 34.45
CA ASP A 160 -26.87 14.93 35.67
C ASP A 160 -26.70 13.56 36.32
N GLU A 161 -26.76 12.49 35.52
CA GLU A 161 -26.54 11.12 35.99
C GLU A 161 -25.15 10.96 36.60
N LEU A 162 -24.14 11.53 35.94
CA LEU A 162 -22.77 11.50 36.43
C LEU A 162 -22.62 12.31 37.72
N TYR A 163 -23.17 13.52 37.78
CA TYR A 163 -23.16 14.34 38.98
C TYR A 163 -23.82 13.64 40.17
N ARG A 164 -25.01 13.06 39.98
CA ARG A 164 -25.73 12.33 41.05
C ARG A 164 -24.94 11.11 41.53
N THR A 165 -24.25 10.42 40.63
CA THR A 165 -23.43 9.25 40.96
C THR A 165 -22.18 9.64 41.75
N LEU A 166 -21.53 10.75 41.40
CA LEU A 166 -20.25 11.14 41.97
C LEU A 166 -20.36 12.02 43.22
N LEU A 167 -21.44 12.79 43.38
CA LEU A 167 -21.64 13.72 44.49
C LEU A 167 -21.45 13.08 45.88
N PRO A 168 -21.93 11.85 46.17
CA PRO A 168 -21.71 11.21 47.46
C PRO A 168 -20.23 11.05 47.83
N PHE A 169 -19.36 10.77 46.84
CA PHE A 169 -17.92 10.64 47.05
C PHE A 169 -17.27 11.98 47.36
N TYR A 170 -17.69 13.05 46.68
CA TYR A 170 -17.22 14.40 46.97
C TYR A 170 -17.69 14.90 48.35
N LYS A 171 -18.93 14.59 48.74
CA LYS A 171 -19.43 14.89 50.10
C LYS A 171 -18.61 14.16 51.16
N SER A 172 -18.42 12.85 51.00
CA SER A 172 -17.65 12.05 51.96
C SER A 172 -16.19 12.51 52.06
N ALA A 173 -15.54 12.82 50.94
CA ALA A 173 -14.16 13.32 50.94
C ALA A 173 -14.04 14.67 51.68
N TYR A 174 -15.00 15.56 51.45
CA TYR A 174 -15.05 16.87 52.10
C TYR A 174 -15.29 16.75 53.62
N GLU A 175 -16.27 15.94 54.04
CA GLU A 175 -16.56 15.67 55.46
C GLU A 175 -15.36 15.09 56.21
N ASN A 176 -14.56 14.25 55.53
CA ASN A 176 -13.37 13.62 56.10
C ASN A 176 -12.09 14.46 55.91
N ASN A 177 -12.17 15.64 55.28
CA ASN A 177 -11.04 16.48 54.90
C ASN A 177 -9.93 15.71 54.15
N THR A 178 -10.34 14.87 53.21
CA THR A 178 -9.45 14.04 52.38
C THR A 178 -9.58 14.39 50.89
N PRO A 179 -8.53 14.19 50.08
CA PRO A 179 -8.65 14.31 48.63
C PRO A 179 -9.63 13.27 48.07
N VAL A 180 -10.40 13.65 47.05
CA VAL A 180 -11.23 12.69 46.32
C VAL A 180 -10.34 11.71 45.58
N ASP A 181 -10.48 10.43 45.89
CA ASP A 181 -9.77 9.36 45.21
C ASP A 181 -10.38 9.11 43.83
N LYS A 182 -9.62 9.42 42.79
CA LYS A 182 -10.04 9.25 41.39
C LYS A 182 -10.24 7.78 41.02
N ASP A 183 -9.54 6.85 41.67
CA ASP A 183 -9.69 5.43 41.40
C ASP A 183 -11.07 4.95 41.82
N ILE A 184 -11.57 5.45 42.95
CA ILE A 184 -12.93 5.18 43.42
C ILE A 184 -13.96 5.74 42.43
N LEU A 185 -13.72 6.94 41.89
CA LEU A 185 -14.61 7.53 40.88
C LEU A 185 -14.64 6.69 39.60
N PHE A 186 -13.48 6.33 39.03
CA PHE A 186 -13.42 5.55 37.79
C PHE A 186 -13.80 4.06 37.96
N ASN A 187 -13.91 3.58 39.19
CA ASN A 187 -14.53 2.28 39.48
C ASN A 187 -16.07 2.36 39.48
N GLN A 188 -16.68 3.55 39.43
CA GLN A 188 -18.13 3.66 39.27
C GLN A 188 -18.55 3.14 37.89
N PRO A 189 -19.59 2.28 37.79
CA PRO A 189 -19.99 1.64 36.54
C PRO A 189 -20.23 2.62 35.39
N VAL A 190 -20.83 3.79 35.69
CA VAL A 190 -21.12 4.84 34.71
C VAL A 190 -19.83 5.38 34.09
N LEU A 191 -18.86 5.83 34.91
CA LEU A 191 -17.56 6.32 34.42
C LEU A 191 -16.75 5.24 33.73
N ARG A 192 -16.70 4.05 34.32
CA ARG A 192 -15.95 2.91 33.79
C ARG A 192 -16.42 2.55 32.39
N LYS A 193 -17.75 2.50 32.19
CA LYS A 193 -18.36 2.25 30.89
C LYS A 193 -18.01 3.35 29.89
N HIS A 194 -18.19 4.62 30.25
CA HIS A 194 -17.90 5.72 29.35
C HIS A 194 -16.42 5.80 28.93
N LEU A 195 -15.49 5.55 29.85
CA LEU A 195 -14.06 5.43 29.54
C LEU A 195 -13.80 4.27 28.59
N THR A 196 -14.41 3.11 28.85
CA THR A 196 -14.29 1.92 28.00
C THR A 196 -14.82 2.17 26.59
N ASP A 197 -16.02 2.75 26.47
CA ASP A 197 -16.65 3.08 25.19
C ASP A 197 -15.80 4.08 24.38
N LYS A 198 -15.19 5.06 25.06
CA LYS A 198 -14.28 6.02 24.41
C LYS A 198 -13.03 5.34 23.85
N ILE A 199 -12.41 4.44 24.62
CA ILE A 199 -11.25 3.66 24.17
C ILE A 199 -11.63 2.77 22.98
N ILE A 200 -12.74 2.03 23.08
CA ILE A 200 -13.23 1.17 21.99
C ILE A 200 -13.47 2.00 20.71
N THR A 201 -14.14 3.14 20.82
CA THR A 201 -14.43 4.02 19.67
C THR A 201 -13.15 4.40 18.92
N VAL A 202 -12.11 4.82 19.65
CA VAL A 202 -10.83 5.20 19.05
C VAL A 202 -10.14 3.99 18.39
N LEU A 203 -10.22 2.82 19.01
CA LEU A 203 -9.66 1.59 18.45
C LEU A 203 -10.44 1.11 17.21
N GLU A 204 -11.74 1.34 17.13
CA GLU A 204 -12.59 0.99 15.98
C GLU A 204 -12.31 1.89 14.77
N GLU A 205 -11.98 3.16 15.00
CA GLU A 205 -11.60 4.13 13.95
C GLU A 205 -10.21 3.83 13.37
N SER A 206 -9.31 3.18 14.15
CA SER A 206 -7.99 2.78 13.67
C SER A 206 -8.00 1.42 12.97
N THR A 207 -7.50 1.38 11.73
CA THR A 207 -7.39 0.15 10.93
C THR A 207 -6.23 -0.74 11.40
N PHE A 208 -5.12 -0.16 11.86
CA PHE A 208 -3.89 -0.88 12.23
C PHE A 208 -3.53 -0.72 13.72
N GLY A 209 -4.53 -0.35 14.55
CA GLY A 209 -4.37 -0.16 15.98
C GLY A 209 -3.77 1.19 16.37
N VAL A 210 -3.64 1.39 17.68
CA VAL A 210 -3.13 2.64 18.28
C VAL A 210 -2.04 2.26 19.27
N ASN A 211 -0.92 2.98 19.28
CA ASN A 211 0.15 2.69 20.23
C ASN A 211 -0.27 3.11 21.66
N ASN A 212 0.43 2.59 22.68
CA ASN A 212 0.08 2.87 24.08
C ASN A 212 0.19 4.37 24.42
N GLU A 213 1.20 5.07 23.89
CA GLU A 213 1.43 6.49 24.16
C GLU A 213 0.29 7.36 23.65
N ASP A 214 -0.18 7.08 22.43
CA ASP A 214 -1.32 7.76 21.81
C ASP A 214 -2.59 7.51 22.63
N ILE A 215 -2.85 6.28 23.09
CA ILE A 215 -3.99 5.99 23.96
C ILE A 215 -3.89 6.79 25.28
N PHE A 216 -2.72 6.84 25.91
CA PHE A 216 -2.55 7.63 27.14
C PHE A 216 -2.68 9.14 26.87
N SER A 217 -2.23 9.63 25.72
CA SER A 217 -2.34 11.04 25.34
C SER A 217 -3.79 11.52 25.19
N LEU A 218 -4.73 10.61 24.92
CA LEU A 218 -6.16 10.91 24.85
C LEU A 218 -6.72 11.39 26.18
N PHE A 219 -6.08 11.05 27.31
CA PHE A 219 -6.58 11.33 28.64
C PHE A 219 -5.51 12.05 29.48
N PRO A 220 -5.74 13.29 29.93
CA PRO A 220 -4.82 13.95 30.84
C PRO A 220 -4.61 13.10 32.09
N ASN A 221 -3.37 12.74 32.43
CA ASN A 221 -3.05 11.94 33.64
C ASN A 221 -3.52 12.64 34.93
N THR A 222 -3.64 13.98 34.89
CA THR A 222 -4.24 14.77 35.95
C THR A 222 -5.73 14.51 36.13
N LEU A 223 -6.45 13.97 35.14
CA LEU A 223 -7.88 13.69 35.20
C LEU A 223 -8.15 12.18 35.25
N VAL A 224 -7.52 11.40 34.37
CA VAL A 224 -7.63 9.94 34.32
C VAL A 224 -6.25 9.33 34.61
N PRO A 225 -6.06 8.68 35.77
CA PRO A 225 -4.77 8.07 36.07
C PRO A 225 -4.39 6.97 35.06
N VAL A 226 -3.11 6.90 34.68
CA VAL A 226 -2.61 5.90 33.70
C VAL A 226 -2.92 4.46 34.14
N HIS A 227 -2.84 4.14 35.43
CA HIS A 227 -3.16 2.79 35.93
C HIS A 227 -4.64 2.43 35.77
N THR A 228 -5.53 3.41 35.77
CA THR A 228 -6.97 3.24 35.47
C THR A 228 -7.19 2.85 34.02
N ILE A 229 -6.49 3.53 33.10
CA ILE A 229 -6.51 3.18 31.66
C ILE A 229 -5.98 1.75 31.48
N ASN A 230 -4.84 1.43 32.11
CA ASN A 230 -4.28 0.08 32.07
C ASN A 230 -5.20 -0.99 32.68
N ALA A 231 -6.01 -0.66 33.69
CA ALA A 231 -7.00 -1.57 34.23
C ALA A 231 -8.11 -1.87 33.20
N VAL A 232 -8.63 -0.84 32.53
CA VAL A 232 -9.62 -0.99 31.44
C VAL A 232 -9.05 -1.82 30.29
N LEU A 233 -7.83 -1.53 29.85
CA LEU A 233 -7.18 -2.29 28.78
C LEU A 233 -6.99 -3.77 29.16
N ARG A 234 -6.59 -4.06 30.40
CA ARG A 234 -6.47 -5.44 30.90
C ARG A 234 -7.82 -6.16 30.92
N GLU A 235 -8.89 -5.49 31.35
CA GLU A 235 -10.25 -6.04 31.32
C GLU A 235 -10.72 -6.33 29.89
N LEU A 236 -10.56 -5.38 28.97
CA LEU A 236 -10.89 -5.57 27.56
C LEU A 236 -10.09 -6.71 26.92
N SER A 237 -8.82 -6.86 27.28
CA SER A 237 -7.99 -7.96 26.80
C SER A 237 -8.41 -9.30 27.39
N ALA A 238 -8.77 -9.35 28.68
CA ALA A 238 -9.28 -10.55 29.35
C ALA A 238 -10.64 -10.98 28.78
N ASP A 239 -11.49 -10.02 28.40
CA ASP A 239 -12.75 -10.25 27.69
C ASP A 239 -12.56 -10.68 26.22
N GLY A 240 -11.32 -10.68 25.71
CA GLY A 240 -11.02 -10.99 24.32
C GLY A 240 -11.51 -9.94 23.30
N LYS A 241 -11.83 -8.72 23.75
CA LYS A 241 -12.30 -7.62 22.89
C LYS A 241 -11.15 -6.90 22.17
N ILE A 242 -9.95 -6.91 22.77
CA ILE A 242 -8.76 -6.28 22.21
C ILE A 242 -7.57 -7.23 22.25
N ARG A 243 -6.58 -6.97 21.38
CA ARG A 243 -5.25 -7.56 21.42
C ARG A 243 -4.24 -6.47 21.74
N THR A 244 -3.24 -6.80 22.55
CA THR A 244 -2.18 -5.87 22.97
C THR A 244 -0.83 -6.38 22.48
N GLY A 245 -0.08 -5.51 21.82
CA GLY A 245 1.27 -5.77 21.31
C GLY A 245 2.04 -4.45 21.20
N ARG A 246 2.67 -4.20 20.04
CA ARG A 246 3.23 -2.87 19.73
C ARG A 246 2.12 -1.81 19.65
N THR A 247 0.96 -2.21 19.12
CA THR A 247 -0.29 -1.46 19.06
C THR A 247 -1.37 -2.19 19.85
N ILE A 248 -2.40 -1.45 20.23
CA ILE A 248 -3.65 -1.96 20.76
C ILE A 248 -4.66 -2.00 19.61
N GLU A 249 -5.32 -3.13 19.43
CA GLU A 249 -6.24 -3.37 18.31
C GLU A 249 -7.54 -4.01 18.80
N ILE A 250 -8.67 -3.70 18.15
CA ILE A 250 -9.90 -4.50 18.30
C ILE A 250 -9.61 -5.93 17.83
N ASN A 251 -9.97 -6.90 18.66
CA ASN A 251 -9.88 -8.31 18.31
C ASN A 251 -11.04 -8.66 17.38
N ARG A 252 -10.77 -8.67 16.06
CA ARG A 252 -11.76 -9.05 15.05
C ARG A 252 -11.63 -10.54 14.75
N PRO A 253 -12.75 -11.22 14.46
CA PRO A 253 -12.69 -12.60 14.03
C PRO A 253 -11.97 -12.71 12.69
N ASP A 254 -11.21 -13.77 12.49
CA ASP A 254 -10.62 -14.06 11.19
C ASP A 254 -11.69 -14.60 10.20
N ILE A 255 -11.32 -14.73 8.93
CA ILE A 255 -12.24 -15.21 7.90
C ILE A 255 -12.73 -16.64 8.16
N TRP A 256 -11.92 -17.48 8.82
CA TRP A 256 -12.26 -18.87 9.13
C TRP A 256 -13.23 -18.99 10.31
N GLU A 257 -13.08 -18.14 11.32
CA GLU A 257 -14.05 -17.98 12.40
C GLU A 257 -15.41 -17.55 11.82
N TYR A 258 -15.42 -16.58 10.90
CA TYR A 258 -16.64 -16.21 10.18
C TYR A 258 -17.25 -17.40 9.42
N VAL A 259 -16.43 -18.17 8.68
CA VAL A 259 -16.89 -19.38 7.98
C VAL A 259 -17.56 -20.35 8.97
N GLY A 260 -16.98 -20.53 10.15
CA GLY A 260 -17.53 -21.36 11.23
C GLY A 260 -18.93 -20.95 11.68
N THR A 261 -19.27 -19.65 11.61
CA THR A 261 -20.60 -19.14 11.97
C THR A 261 -21.70 -19.44 10.93
N ILE A 262 -21.34 -19.85 9.71
CA ILE A 262 -22.32 -20.08 8.62
C ILE A 262 -23.19 -21.30 8.94
N PRO A 263 -24.51 -21.16 9.19
CA PRO A 263 -25.32 -22.29 9.66
C PRO A 263 -25.52 -23.40 8.63
N ASN A 264 -25.56 -23.05 7.34
CA ASN A 264 -25.73 -24.02 6.28
C ASN A 264 -24.38 -24.69 5.93
N GLU A 265 -24.23 -25.97 6.27
CA GLU A 265 -23.00 -26.74 6.06
C GLU A 265 -22.54 -26.73 4.59
N LYS A 266 -23.46 -26.93 3.65
CA LYS A 266 -23.14 -26.92 2.21
C LYS A 266 -22.58 -25.56 1.77
N TYR A 267 -23.10 -24.46 2.31
CA TYR A 267 -22.62 -23.12 2.01
C TYR A 267 -21.24 -22.88 2.62
N ARG A 268 -21.06 -23.34 3.87
CA ARG A 268 -19.78 -23.29 4.58
C ARG A 268 -18.67 -24.00 3.81
N VAL A 269 -18.90 -25.25 3.40
CA VAL A 269 -17.93 -26.06 2.64
C VAL A 269 -17.54 -25.39 1.32
N MET A 270 -18.52 -24.89 0.56
CA MET A 270 -18.23 -24.24 -0.72
C MET A 270 -17.47 -22.93 -0.56
N PHE A 271 -17.82 -22.15 0.46
CA PHE A 271 -17.12 -20.91 0.75
C PHE A 271 -15.68 -21.17 1.21
N ALA A 272 -15.47 -22.17 2.08
CA ALA A 272 -14.15 -22.63 2.49
C ALA A 272 -13.28 -23.07 1.30
N LEU A 273 -13.81 -23.89 0.39
CA LEU A 273 -13.09 -24.32 -0.82
C LEU A 273 -12.72 -23.13 -1.71
N ARG A 274 -13.59 -22.12 -1.82
CA ARG A 274 -13.26 -20.89 -2.55
C ARG A 274 -12.13 -20.11 -1.90
N LEU A 275 -12.14 -19.95 -0.57
CA LEU A 275 -11.06 -19.30 0.18
C LEU A 275 -9.72 -20.03 0.01
N GLN A 276 -9.75 -21.35 -0.09
CA GLN A 276 -8.57 -22.18 -0.40
C GLN A 276 -8.08 -22.04 -1.85
N GLY A 277 -8.81 -21.31 -2.71
CA GLY A 277 -8.41 -21.02 -4.09
C GLY A 277 -9.01 -21.93 -5.15
N LYS A 278 -9.88 -22.89 -4.80
CA LYS A 278 -10.60 -23.69 -5.81
C LYS A 278 -11.50 -22.83 -6.66
N THR A 279 -11.59 -23.11 -7.95
CA THR A 279 -12.46 -22.38 -8.88
C THR A 279 -13.92 -22.78 -8.68
N LEU A 280 -14.84 -21.93 -9.17
CA LEU A 280 -16.28 -22.24 -9.15
C LEU A 280 -16.62 -23.52 -9.93
N GLU A 281 -15.85 -23.82 -10.97
CA GLU A 281 -16.04 -25.01 -11.81
C GLU A 281 -15.53 -26.28 -11.12
N GLU A 282 -14.34 -26.24 -10.52
CA GLU A 282 -13.82 -27.37 -9.72
C GLU A 282 -14.78 -27.77 -8.60
N ILE A 283 -15.31 -26.78 -7.87
CA ILE A 283 -16.29 -27.00 -6.80
C ILE A 283 -17.60 -27.55 -7.37
N GLY A 284 -18.05 -27.01 -8.52
CA GLY A 284 -19.25 -27.49 -9.20
C GLY A 284 -19.16 -28.96 -9.55
N ASN A 285 -18.06 -29.36 -10.20
CA ASN A 285 -17.81 -30.75 -10.60
C ASN A 285 -17.70 -31.68 -9.38
N ALA A 286 -16.99 -31.28 -8.33
CA ALA A 286 -16.81 -32.10 -7.12
C ALA A 286 -18.11 -32.34 -6.32
N HIS A 287 -19.09 -31.44 -6.44
CA HIS A 287 -20.33 -31.49 -5.65
C HIS A 287 -21.60 -31.65 -6.49
N GLY A 288 -21.49 -31.95 -7.79
CA GLY A 288 -22.62 -32.15 -8.70
C GLY A 288 -23.49 -30.90 -8.89
N LEU A 289 -22.85 -29.73 -9.02
CA LEU A 289 -23.52 -28.43 -9.18
C LEU A 289 -22.99 -27.66 -10.38
N THR A 290 -23.82 -26.76 -10.91
CA THR A 290 -23.36 -25.81 -11.93
C THR A 290 -22.45 -24.74 -11.32
N ARG A 291 -21.49 -24.26 -12.12
CA ARG A 291 -20.61 -23.13 -11.78
C ARG A 291 -21.39 -21.92 -11.23
N GLU A 292 -22.50 -21.59 -11.89
CA GLU A 292 -23.37 -20.47 -11.50
C GLU A 292 -24.03 -20.69 -10.13
N ARG A 293 -24.41 -21.94 -9.81
CA ARG A 293 -24.97 -22.25 -8.49
C ARG A 293 -23.94 -22.06 -7.38
N VAL A 294 -22.69 -22.46 -7.59
CA VAL A 294 -21.60 -22.21 -6.63
C VAL A 294 -21.39 -20.71 -6.46
N ARG A 295 -21.38 -19.92 -7.55
CA ARG A 295 -21.24 -18.46 -7.49
C ARG A 295 -22.30 -17.80 -6.60
N GLN A 296 -23.56 -18.20 -6.78
CA GLN A 296 -24.68 -17.69 -5.98
C GLN A 296 -24.55 -18.03 -4.49
N ILE A 297 -24.06 -19.24 -4.17
CA ILE A 297 -23.84 -19.67 -2.78
C ILE A 297 -22.76 -18.82 -2.12
N VAL A 298 -21.64 -18.60 -2.80
CA VAL A 298 -20.53 -17.77 -2.33
C VAL A 298 -20.97 -16.33 -2.11
N ALA A 299 -21.68 -15.74 -3.09
CA ALA A 299 -22.23 -14.39 -2.97
C ALA A 299 -23.21 -14.26 -1.78
N LYS A 300 -24.02 -15.29 -1.52
CA LYS A 300 -24.91 -15.33 -0.35
C LYS A 300 -24.17 -15.38 0.98
N CYS A 301 -23.02 -16.06 1.04
CA CYS A 301 -22.18 -16.04 2.23
C CYS A 301 -21.68 -14.61 2.46
N LEU A 302 -21.06 -14.01 1.46
CA LEU A 302 -20.52 -12.64 1.56
C LEU A 302 -21.58 -11.58 1.88
N HIS A 303 -22.74 -11.58 1.22
CA HIS A 303 -23.82 -10.62 1.50
C HIS A 303 -24.37 -10.76 2.93
N LYS A 304 -24.33 -11.97 3.51
CA LYS A 304 -24.77 -12.20 4.89
C LYS A 304 -23.69 -11.88 5.92
N LYS A 305 -22.45 -11.62 5.50
CA LYS A 305 -21.37 -11.18 6.37
C LYS A 305 -21.69 -9.78 6.90
N LYS A 306 -22.26 -9.72 8.10
CA LYS A 306 -22.56 -8.47 8.83
C LYS A 306 -21.49 -8.08 9.84
N ILE A 307 -20.41 -8.86 9.91
CA ILE A 307 -19.30 -8.65 10.83
C ILE A 307 -18.08 -8.20 10.03
N THR A 308 -17.25 -7.33 10.59
CA THR A 308 -15.92 -7.01 10.04
C THR A 308 -14.96 -8.11 10.45
N VAL A 309 -14.21 -8.65 9.49
CA VAL A 309 -13.17 -9.66 9.77
C VAL A 309 -11.79 -9.00 9.78
N GLU A 310 -10.82 -9.65 10.38
CA GLU A 310 -9.45 -9.13 10.48
C GLU A 310 -8.85 -8.77 9.12
N GLU A 311 -9.11 -9.58 8.09
CA GLU A 311 -8.59 -9.39 6.74
C GLU A 311 -9.11 -8.13 6.04
N ASP A 312 -10.23 -7.54 6.50
CA ASP A 312 -10.78 -6.31 5.93
C ASP A 312 -9.81 -5.13 6.04
N LYS A 313 -8.85 -5.16 6.98
CA LYS A 313 -7.81 -4.12 7.14
C LYS A 313 -6.94 -3.95 5.90
N TYR A 314 -6.83 -4.98 5.05
CA TYR A 314 -6.03 -4.94 3.82
C TYR A 314 -6.82 -4.48 2.59
N ARG A 315 -8.13 -4.20 2.71
CA ARG A 315 -8.99 -3.83 1.58
C ARG A 315 -8.46 -2.64 0.80
N LYS A 316 -8.15 -1.53 1.49
CA LYS A 316 -7.63 -0.31 0.85
C LYS A 316 -6.32 -0.60 0.11
N ILE A 317 -5.41 -1.37 0.72
CA ILE A 317 -4.15 -1.75 0.10
C ILE A 317 -4.40 -2.55 -1.19
N TYR A 318 -5.30 -3.53 -1.15
CA TYR A 318 -5.63 -4.36 -2.31
C TYR A 318 -6.32 -3.57 -3.44
N GLU A 319 -7.20 -2.62 -3.10
CA GLU A 319 -7.94 -1.78 -4.06
C GLU A 319 -7.06 -0.67 -4.67
N SER A 320 -5.97 -0.27 -4.00
CA SER A 320 -5.03 0.74 -4.49
C SER A 320 -3.86 0.15 -5.28
N TYR A 321 -3.32 -0.98 -4.85
CA TYR A 321 -2.06 -1.53 -5.33
C TYR A 321 -2.20 -2.90 -6.02
N SER A 322 -1.35 -3.13 -7.00
CA SER A 322 -1.24 -4.37 -7.76
C SER A 322 -0.26 -5.32 -7.07
N PHE A 323 -0.80 -6.39 -6.49
CA PHE A 323 -0.05 -7.47 -5.86
C PHE A 323 -0.35 -8.81 -6.55
N SER A 324 0.67 -9.63 -6.80
CA SER A 324 0.44 -11.06 -7.01
C SER A 324 0.03 -11.71 -5.69
N LYS A 325 -0.71 -12.82 -5.75
CA LYS A 325 -1.09 -13.60 -4.56
C LYS A 325 0.12 -13.96 -3.68
N GLU A 326 1.22 -14.36 -4.32
CA GLU A 326 2.47 -14.73 -3.65
C GLU A 326 3.15 -13.53 -2.99
N ASN A 327 3.24 -12.40 -3.70
CA ASN A 327 3.87 -11.20 -3.14
C ASN A 327 3.05 -10.62 -2.00
N PHE A 328 1.71 -10.69 -2.08
CA PHE A 328 0.83 -10.27 -0.99
C PHE A 328 1.02 -11.13 0.26
N ALA A 329 1.01 -12.46 0.09
CA ALA A 329 1.21 -13.41 1.18
C ALA A 329 2.56 -13.19 1.87
N LEU A 330 3.62 -13.00 1.07
CA LEU A 330 4.97 -12.72 1.57
C LEU A 330 5.06 -11.35 2.25
N ALA A 331 4.46 -10.31 1.66
CA ALA A 331 4.53 -8.96 2.18
C ALA A 331 3.88 -8.83 3.56
N PHE A 332 2.70 -9.42 3.72
CA PHE A 332 1.90 -9.27 4.94
C PHE A 332 1.98 -10.46 5.87
N ASN A 333 2.85 -11.44 5.57
CA ASN A 333 2.99 -12.70 6.30
C ASN A 333 1.63 -13.39 6.53
N THR A 334 0.86 -13.52 5.46
CA THR A 334 -0.52 -14.03 5.48
C THR A 334 -0.65 -15.30 4.66
N GLU A 335 -1.65 -16.12 5.01
CA GLU A 335 -2.02 -17.25 4.17
C GLU A 335 -2.63 -16.79 2.84
N GLY A 336 -2.51 -17.63 1.80
CA GLY A 336 -3.09 -17.33 0.49
C GLY A 336 -4.62 -17.18 0.50
N CYS A 337 -5.32 -17.63 1.55
CA CYS A 337 -6.75 -17.43 1.70
C CYS A 337 -7.11 -15.95 1.94
N VAL A 338 -6.24 -15.15 2.54
CA VAL A 338 -6.47 -13.71 2.77
C VAL A 338 -6.55 -12.97 1.44
N TYR A 339 -5.58 -13.16 0.56
CA TYR A 339 -5.63 -12.61 -0.80
C TYR A 339 -6.87 -13.10 -1.56
N THR A 340 -7.17 -14.40 -1.46
CA THR A 340 -8.35 -14.98 -2.11
C THR A 340 -9.66 -14.37 -1.58
N TYR A 341 -9.75 -14.13 -0.28
CA TYR A 341 -10.85 -13.42 0.35
C TYR A 341 -11.00 -12.00 -0.22
N LEU A 342 -9.91 -11.23 -0.30
CA LEU A 342 -9.93 -9.87 -0.88
C LEU A 342 -10.42 -9.88 -2.34
N THR A 343 -10.00 -10.85 -3.15
CA THR A 343 -10.50 -11.00 -4.54
C THR A 343 -12.01 -11.27 -4.63
N LEU A 344 -12.61 -11.79 -3.55
CA LEU A 344 -14.05 -12.07 -3.48
C LEU A 344 -14.86 -10.87 -2.99
N VAL A 345 -14.27 -10.01 -2.15
CA VAL A 345 -14.99 -8.91 -1.49
C VAL A 345 -14.70 -7.53 -2.05
N CYS A 346 -13.63 -7.39 -2.83
CA CYS A 346 -13.28 -6.17 -3.56
C CYS A 346 -13.72 -6.30 -5.02
N ASP A 347 -14.28 -5.23 -5.59
CA ASP A 347 -14.76 -5.26 -6.97
C ASP A 347 -13.62 -5.40 -7.99
N LYS A 348 -12.46 -4.82 -7.68
CA LYS A 348 -11.26 -4.85 -8.50
C LYS A 348 -10.00 -4.71 -7.66
N GLN A 349 -8.91 -5.22 -8.18
CA GLN A 349 -7.58 -4.91 -7.66
C GLN A 349 -7.14 -3.53 -8.15
N GLY A 350 -6.32 -2.87 -7.35
CA GLY A 350 -5.61 -1.67 -7.75
C GLY A 350 -4.57 -1.90 -8.84
N LEU A 351 -4.17 -0.80 -9.48
CA LEU A 351 -3.22 -0.79 -10.60
C LEU A 351 -1.86 -0.18 -10.23
N LEU A 352 -1.73 0.43 -9.05
CA LEU A 352 -0.46 1.02 -8.64
C LEU A 352 0.57 -0.10 -8.37
N PRO A 353 1.78 -0.05 -8.94
CA PRO A 353 2.80 -1.05 -8.65
C PRO A 353 3.10 -1.16 -7.15
N ILE A 354 3.42 -2.37 -6.69
CA ILE A 354 3.81 -2.65 -5.29
C ILE A 354 4.96 -1.75 -4.81
N GLU A 355 5.85 -1.32 -5.70
CA GLU A 355 6.95 -0.40 -5.40
C GLU A 355 6.45 0.96 -4.87
N ARG A 356 5.25 1.41 -5.29
CA ARG A 356 4.66 2.65 -4.78
C ARG A 356 4.20 2.52 -3.32
N PHE A 357 3.78 1.33 -2.91
CA PHE A 357 3.35 1.08 -1.53
C PHE A 357 4.51 1.17 -0.52
N ILE A 358 5.73 0.79 -0.93
CA ILE A 358 6.93 0.84 -0.06
C ILE A 358 7.17 2.25 0.51
N GLY A 359 6.87 3.28 -0.29
CA GLY A 359 7.03 4.69 0.09
C GLY A 359 5.79 5.37 0.68
N ASP A 360 4.68 4.65 0.84
CA ASP A 360 3.40 5.27 1.25
C ASP A 360 3.29 5.40 2.78
N THR A 361 3.67 6.56 3.32
CA THR A 361 3.71 6.81 4.76
C THR A 361 2.34 6.83 5.45
N GLU A 362 1.23 6.70 4.71
CA GLU A 362 -0.09 6.44 5.30
C GLU A 362 -0.14 5.09 6.02
N TYR A 363 0.68 4.12 5.59
CA TYR A 363 0.70 2.76 6.13
C TYR A 363 1.87 2.49 7.09
N PRO A 364 1.66 1.62 8.12
CA PRO A 364 2.70 1.21 9.05
C PRO A 364 4.00 0.74 8.37
N ALA A 365 5.14 1.07 8.99
CA ALA A 365 6.46 0.73 8.45
C ALA A 365 6.64 -0.77 8.25
N GLU A 366 6.13 -1.58 9.18
CA GLU A 366 6.24 -3.03 9.14
C GLU A 366 5.61 -3.63 7.86
N LEU A 367 4.48 -3.06 7.41
CA LEU A 367 3.81 -3.51 6.19
C LEU A 367 4.62 -3.13 4.94
N ARG A 368 5.21 -1.92 4.92
CA ARG A 368 6.02 -1.42 3.81
C ARG A 368 7.33 -2.18 3.67
N GLU A 369 8.00 -2.47 4.78
CA GLU A 369 9.18 -3.34 4.83
C GLU A 369 8.85 -4.77 4.36
N GLY A 370 7.67 -5.28 4.73
CA GLY A 370 7.12 -6.52 4.19
C GLY A 370 7.02 -6.51 2.67
N ALA A 371 6.40 -5.47 2.10
CA ALA A 371 6.28 -5.32 0.65
C ALA A 371 7.65 -5.18 -0.04
N GLU A 372 8.58 -4.44 0.54
CA GLU A 372 9.95 -4.33 0.02
C GLU A 372 10.65 -5.70 -0.04
N ARG A 373 10.52 -6.51 1.02
CA ARG A 373 11.02 -7.89 1.02
C ARG A 373 10.35 -8.73 -0.08
N ALA A 374 9.05 -8.56 -0.30
CA ALA A 374 8.33 -9.28 -1.34
C ALA A 374 8.78 -8.89 -2.76
N VAL A 375 9.02 -7.60 -3.02
CA VAL A 375 9.57 -7.11 -4.29
C VAL A 375 10.99 -7.65 -4.52
N ASN A 376 11.82 -7.60 -3.49
CA ASN A 376 13.23 -7.96 -3.58
C ASN A 376 13.51 -9.45 -3.34
N LYS A 377 12.48 -10.30 -3.18
CA LYS A 377 12.63 -11.72 -2.85
C LYS A 377 13.58 -12.45 -3.80
N ASP A 378 13.48 -12.14 -5.08
CA ASP A 378 14.26 -12.74 -6.16
C ASP A 378 15.46 -11.89 -6.61
N HIS A 379 15.85 -10.87 -5.83
CA HIS A 379 16.91 -9.94 -6.22
C HIS A 379 17.95 -9.71 -5.12
N PHE A 380 19.21 -9.54 -5.53
CA PHE A 380 20.25 -8.90 -4.74
C PHE A 380 20.17 -7.39 -4.94
N ILE A 381 20.44 -6.63 -3.89
CA ILE A 381 20.66 -5.18 -3.98
C ILE A 381 22.17 -4.96 -3.80
N ILE A 382 22.87 -4.67 -4.90
CA ILE A 382 24.33 -4.50 -4.92
C ILE A 382 24.62 -3.04 -5.29
N ASN A 383 25.17 -2.26 -4.36
CA ASN A 383 25.43 -0.82 -4.54
C ASN A 383 24.17 -0.04 -5.02
N GLY A 384 22.99 -0.37 -4.47
CA GLY A 384 21.72 0.23 -4.86
C GLY A 384 21.13 -0.26 -6.18
N ILE A 385 21.79 -1.18 -6.89
CA ILE A 385 21.32 -1.78 -8.13
C ILE A 385 20.64 -3.12 -7.83
N ARG A 386 19.41 -3.28 -8.34
CA ARG A 386 18.64 -4.52 -8.24
C ARG A 386 19.12 -5.52 -9.30
N VAL A 387 19.62 -6.68 -8.86
CA VAL A 387 20.16 -7.76 -9.71
C VAL A 387 19.39 -9.04 -9.42
N LEU A 388 18.85 -9.72 -10.44
CA LEU A 388 18.15 -11.00 -10.22
C LEU A 388 19.08 -12.02 -9.54
N LYS A 389 18.54 -12.84 -8.63
CA LYS A 389 19.22 -13.94 -7.93
C LYS A 389 19.47 -15.13 -8.85
N GLN A 390 20.12 -14.88 -9.98
CA GLN A 390 20.44 -15.85 -11.00
C GLN A 390 21.89 -15.64 -11.45
N ARG A 391 22.61 -16.74 -11.68
CA ARG A 391 24.00 -16.71 -12.14
C ARG A 391 24.23 -15.82 -13.38
N PRO A 392 23.40 -15.88 -14.44
CA PRO A 392 23.57 -15.02 -15.61
C PRO A 392 23.40 -13.54 -15.29
N ALA A 393 22.39 -13.16 -14.50
CA ALA A 393 22.15 -11.77 -14.12
C ALA A 393 23.27 -11.20 -13.25
N LEU A 394 23.84 -12.02 -12.35
CA LEU A 394 24.98 -11.59 -11.55
C LEU A 394 26.24 -11.44 -12.41
N ALA A 395 26.48 -12.35 -13.36
CA ALA A 395 27.61 -12.24 -14.28
C ALA A 395 27.50 -11.02 -15.19
N ASP A 396 26.30 -10.73 -15.69
CA ASP A 396 25.98 -9.50 -16.41
C ASP A 396 26.33 -8.26 -15.58
N TYR A 397 25.86 -8.22 -14.33
CA TYR A 397 26.19 -7.13 -13.40
C TYR A 397 27.69 -6.95 -13.22
N VAL A 398 28.45 -8.03 -13.04
CA VAL A 398 29.92 -7.98 -12.89
C VAL A 398 30.58 -7.47 -14.17
N ALA A 399 30.23 -8.02 -15.33
CA ALA A 399 30.76 -7.59 -16.62
C ALA A 399 30.48 -6.10 -16.86
N ARG A 400 29.23 -5.68 -16.65
CA ARG A 400 28.81 -4.28 -16.82
C ARG A 400 29.50 -3.34 -15.84
N THR A 401 29.70 -3.74 -14.60
CA THR A 401 30.25 -2.84 -13.58
C THR A 401 31.77 -2.69 -13.70
N TYR A 402 32.50 -3.79 -13.99
CA TYR A 402 33.96 -3.82 -13.83
C TYR A 402 34.74 -3.99 -15.13
N PHE A 403 34.10 -4.39 -16.24
CA PHE A 403 34.79 -4.81 -17.47
C PHE A 403 34.43 -3.95 -18.69
N GLN A 404 34.41 -2.62 -18.55
CA GLN A 404 34.17 -1.70 -19.68
C GLN A 404 35.35 -1.64 -20.67
N ASP A 405 36.55 -1.97 -20.20
CA ASP A 405 37.78 -2.08 -20.99
C ASP A 405 38.24 -3.53 -21.12
N GLU A 406 39.20 -3.76 -22.02
CA GLU A 406 39.75 -5.10 -22.30
C GLU A 406 40.33 -5.75 -21.04
N ALA A 407 39.89 -6.97 -20.76
CA ALA A 407 40.40 -7.80 -19.67
C ALA A 407 40.44 -9.28 -20.05
N PHE A 408 41.15 -10.09 -19.26
CA PHE A 408 41.14 -11.54 -19.40
C PHE A 408 39.94 -12.15 -18.68
N PHE A 409 39.49 -13.31 -19.17
CA PHE A 409 38.45 -14.09 -18.51
C PHE A 409 38.78 -14.46 -17.06
N ASP A 410 40.04 -14.72 -16.74
CA ASP A 410 40.45 -15.06 -15.37
C ASP A 410 40.24 -13.89 -14.40
N ASP A 411 40.46 -12.64 -14.85
CA ASP A 411 40.18 -11.43 -14.06
C ASP A 411 38.67 -11.31 -13.76
N PHE A 412 37.83 -11.68 -14.73
CA PHE A 412 36.38 -11.75 -14.54
C PHE A 412 35.98 -12.78 -13.48
N VAL A 413 36.58 -13.97 -13.49
CA VAL A 413 36.30 -15.00 -12.48
C VAL A 413 36.67 -14.50 -11.08
N ILE A 414 37.79 -13.79 -10.94
CA ILE A 414 38.21 -13.19 -9.67
C ILE A 414 37.18 -12.16 -9.19
N SER A 415 36.83 -11.18 -10.03
CA SER A 415 35.83 -10.15 -9.70
C SER A 415 34.46 -10.75 -9.38
N TYR A 416 34.04 -11.79 -10.10
CA TYR A 416 32.79 -12.51 -9.82
C TYR A 416 32.80 -13.18 -8.45
N ASN A 417 33.90 -13.87 -8.10
CA ASN A 417 34.04 -14.52 -6.81
C ASN A 417 34.09 -13.51 -5.65
N ASN A 418 34.69 -12.34 -5.85
CA ASN A 418 34.65 -11.25 -4.86
C ASN A 418 33.21 -10.79 -4.60
N VAL A 419 32.39 -10.63 -5.65
CA VAL A 419 30.96 -10.29 -5.48
C VAL A 419 30.20 -11.40 -4.78
N LEU A 420 30.50 -12.69 -5.03
CA LEU A 420 29.92 -13.78 -4.25
C LEU A 420 30.32 -13.75 -2.78
N GLN A 421 31.56 -13.37 -2.49
CA GLN A 421 32.06 -13.22 -1.14
C GLN A 421 31.32 -12.11 -0.39
N ASP A 422 31.14 -10.95 -1.02
CA ASP A 422 30.41 -9.81 -0.44
C ASP A 422 28.93 -10.15 -0.18
N LEU A 423 28.34 -11.00 -1.03
CA LEU A 423 26.96 -11.48 -0.87
C LEU A 423 26.82 -12.67 0.10
N GLY A 424 27.93 -13.22 0.63
CA GLY A 424 27.92 -14.39 1.50
C GLY A 424 27.51 -15.69 0.79
N LEU A 425 27.74 -15.79 -0.52
CA LEU A 425 27.33 -16.91 -1.38
C LEU A 425 28.47 -17.87 -1.75
N VAL A 426 29.62 -17.76 -1.08
CA VAL A 426 30.77 -18.64 -1.33
C VAL A 426 30.37 -20.10 -1.10
N GLY A 427 30.55 -20.94 -2.12
CA GLY A 427 30.20 -22.36 -2.08
C GLY A 427 28.75 -22.67 -2.48
N ASP A 428 27.91 -21.68 -2.77
CA ASP A 428 26.56 -21.92 -3.31
C ASP A 428 26.64 -22.38 -4.77
N SER A 429 26.38 -23.67 -4.99
CA SER A 429 26.48 -24.31 -6.31
C SER A 429 25.57 -23.69 -7.38
N ARG A 430 24.53 -22.95 -7.00
CA ARG A 430 23.65 -22.22 -7.92
C ARG A 430 24.38 -21.04 -8.57
N PHE A 431 25.33 -20.43 -7.87
CA PHE A 431 26.06 -19.25 -8.35
C PHE A 431 27.50 -19.53 -8.79
N MET A 432 28.13 -20.61 -8.31
CA MET A 432 29.49 -20.96 -8.71
C MET A 432 29.68 -21.11 -10.22
N LEU A 433 30.75 -20.52 -10.76
CA LEU A 433 31.12 -20.66 -12.17
C LEU A 433 31.91 -21.95 -12.41
N ASN A 434 31.53 -22.71 -13.43
CA ASN A 434 32.45 -23.68 -14.04
C ASN A 434 33.23 -22.92 -15.13
N SER A 435 34.53 -22.70 -14.93
CA SER A 435 35.34 -21.80 -15.75
C SER A 435 35.22 -22.09 -17.25
N SER A 436 35.39 -23.33 -17.70
CA SER A 436 35.34 -23.69 -19.13
C SER A 436 33.95 -23.53 -19.75
N THR A 437 32.89 -23.97 -19.05
CA THR A 437 31.51 -23.83 -19.55
C THR A 437 31.08 -22.37 -19.58
N TYR A 438 31.48 -21.59 -18.57
CA TYR A 438 31.08 -20.20 -18.45
C TYR A 438 31.85 -19.28 -19.39
N GLN A 439 33.09 -19.63 -19.75
CA GLN A 439 33.86 -18.93 -20.77
C GLN A 439 33.17 -18.97 -22.13
N ASN A 440 32.61 -20.11 -22.53
CA ASN A 440 31.83 -20.21 -23.76
C ASN A 440 30.58 -19.32 -23.67
N ARG A 441 29.84 -19.41 -22.56
CA ARG A 441 28.62 -18.63 -22.34
C ARG A 441 28.87 -17.11 -22.38
N ILE A 442 29.93 -16.63 -21.74
CA ILE A 442 30.25 -15.19 -21.74
C ILE A 442 30.71 -14.73 -23.12
N SER A 443 31.42 -15.58 -23.88
CA SER A 443 31.85 -15.23 -25.24
C SER A 443 30.68 -15.06 -26.21
N GLU A 444 29.59 -15.79 -25.98
CA GLU A 444 28.35 -15.77 -26.77
C GLU A 444 27.39 -14.66 -26.33
N ALA A 445 27.53 -14.14 -25.11
CA ALA A 445 26.63 -13.12 -24.56
C ALA A 445 26.53 -11.88 -25.45
N GLU A 446 25.32 -11.40 -25.72
CA GLU A 446 25.05 -10.32 -26.68
C GLU A 446 25.74 -9.00 -26.34
N ASN A 447 25.99 -8.77 -25.07
CA ASN A 447 26.56 -7.54 -24.53
C ASN A 447 28.05 -7.64 -24.18
N ILE A 448 28.74 -8.61 -24.77
CA ILE A 448 30.18 -8.83 -24.65
C ILE A 448 30.80 -8.72 -26.04
N LEU A 449 31.96 -8.08 -26.16
CA LEU A 449 32.82 -8.21 -27.34
C LEU A 449 33.99 -9.12 -26.99
N TRP A 450 33.98 -10.32 -27.54
CA TRP A 450 35.01 -11.32 -27.31
C TRP A 450 36.15 -11.20 -28.33
N LYS A 451 37.38 -11.37 -27.85
CA LYS A 451 38.62 -11.22 -28.63
C LYS A 451 39.48 -12.48 -28.55
N TYR A 452 40.55 -12.48 -29.34
CA TYR A 452 41.52 -13.58 -29.34
C TYR A 452 42.19 -13.76 -27.95
N GLN A 453 42.53 -15.02 -27.61
CA GLN A 453 43.18 -15.42 -26.35
C GLN A 453 42.37 -15.14 -25.07
N GLY A 454 41.05 -15.24 -25.12
CA GLY A 454 40.23 -15.18 -23.90
C GLY A 454 40.07 -13.77 -23.33
N ARG A 455 40.31 -12.76 -24.16
CA ARG A 455 40.15 -11.35 -23.81
C ARG A 455 38.78 -10.87 -24.23
N PHE A 456 38.20 -9.95 -23.47
CA PHE A 456 36.89 -9.40 -23.78
C PHE A 456 36.67 -8.07 -23.07
N ARG A 457 35.59 -7.40 -23.44
CA ARG A 457 35.00 -6.31 -22.67
C ARG A 457 33.49 -6.31 -22.79
N TYR A 458 32.84 -5.66 -21.84
CA TYR A 458 31.42 -5.35 -21.89
C TYR A 458 31.13 -4.30 -22.96
N TYR A 459 30.05 -4.50 -23.68
CA TYR A 459 29.60 -3.62 -24.75
C TYR A 459 28.07 -3.66 -24.83
N ASP A 460 27.41 -2.58 -24.42
CA ASP A 460 25.94 -2.50 -24.40
C ASP A 460 25.37 -2.43 -25.83
N THR A 461 25.01 -3.59 -26.37
CA THR A 461 24.38 -3.71 -27.69
C THR A 461 22.92 -3.25 -27.69
N THR A 462 22.22 -3.34 -26.56
CA THR A 462 20.78 -3.00 -26.47
C THR A 462 20.49 -1.51 -26.61
N LYS A 463 21.48 -0.65 -26.35
CA LYS A 463 21.35 0.82 -26.43
C LYS A 463 21.85 1.41 -27.76
N ARG A 464 22.14 0.57 -28.76
CA ARG A 464 22.77 1.01 -30.00
C ARG A 464 21.96 0.55 -31.21
N ASP A 465 21.88 1.41 -32.21
CA ASP A 465 21.34 1.08 -33.53
C ASP A 465 22.50 0.80 -34.50
N PHE A 466 22.52 -0.42 -35.05
CA PHE A 466 23.56 -0.90 -35.97
C PHE A 466 23.17 -0.79 -37.44
N ALA A 467 22.02 -0.19 -37.78
CA ALA A 467 21.58 -0.05 -39.17
C ALA A 467 22.63 0.63 -40.06
N ASP A 468 23.15 1.79 -39.62
CA ASP A 468 24.19 2.54 -40.35
C ASP A 468 25.53 1.78 -40.46
N LEU A 469 25.90 1.00 -39.44
CA LEU A 469 27.08 0.13 -39.52
C LEU A 469 26.89 -0.93 -40.62
N LEU A 470 25.74 -1.61 -40.63
CA LEU A 470 25.47 -2.70 -41.57
C LEU A 470 25.33 -2.18 -43.01
N GLU A 471 24.62 -1.06 -43.19
CA GLU A 471 24.48 -0.38 -44.48
C GLU A 471 25.84 0.10 -45.00
N GLY A 472 26.65 0.72 -44.15
CA GLY A 472 27.97 1.23 -44.55
C GLY A 472 28.97 0.13 -44.92
N LEU A 473 28.94 -1.00 -44.21
CA LEU A 473 29.79 -2.15 -44.53
C LEU A 473 29.31 -2.91 -45.77
N ASN A 474 27.99 -2.94 -46.00
CA ASN A 474 27.32 -3.59 -47.13
C ASN A 474 27.90 -4.98 -47.46
N LEU A 475 27.98 -5.85 -46.45
CA LEU A 475 28.69 -7.14 -46.56
C LEU A 475 28.02 -8.13 -47.53
N GLU A 476 26.74 -7.94 -47.82
CA GLU A 476 25.96 -8.80 -48.72
C GLU A 476 26.36 -8.64 -50.20
N GLN A 477 27.17 -7.63 -50.54
CA GLN A 477 27.68 -7.43 -51.90
C GLN A 477 28.78 -8.44 -52.30
N TYR A 478 29.36 -9.16 -51.34
CA TYR A 478 30.48 -10.07 -51.58
C TYR A 478 29.96 -11.49 -51.84
N THR A 479 30.57 -12.22 -52.77
CA THR A 479 30.22 -13.61 -53.10
C THR A 479 31.47 -14.38 -53.51
N ASP A 480 31.53 -15.65 -53.10
CA ASP A 480 32.60 -16.62 -53.39
C ASP A 480 34.02 -16.12 -53.01
N VAL A 481 34.13 -15.46 -51.85
CA VAL A 481 35.39 -14.86 -51.37
C VAL A 481 35.45 -14.86 -49.84
N GLU A 482 36.65 -14.96 -49.29
CA GLU A 482 36.89 -14.70 -47.86
C GLU A 482 37.67 -13.40 -47.63
N TYR A 483 37.26 -12.69 -46.57
CA TYR A 483 37.96 -11.53 -46.04
C TYR A 483 38.22 -11.71 -44.54
N SER A 484 39.33 -11.17 -44.07
CA SER A 484 39.47 -10.86 -42.66
C SER A 484 38.67 -9.60 -42.33
N SER A 485 38.02 -9.53 -41.17
CA SER A 485 37.38 -8.31 -40.68
C SER A 485 38.34 -7.12 -40.58
N LEU A 486 39.66 -7.36 -40.56
CA LEU A 486 40.70 -6.32 -40.61
C LEU A 486 40.60 -5.47 -41.88
N LYS A 487 40.16 -6.05 -43.01
CA LYS A 487 39.91 -5.31 -44.26
C LYS A 487 38.89 -4.20 -44.02
N PHE A 488 37.75 -4.57 -43.45
CA PHE A 488 36.64 -3.65 -43.17
C PHE A 488 36.98 -2.65 -42.07
N TYR A 489 37.69 -3.09 -41.02
CA TYR A 489 38.16 -2.20 -39.97
C TYR A 489 39.03 -1.06 -40.53
N ARG A 490 39.95 -1.37 -41.45
CA ARG A 490 40.84 -0.39 -42.10
C ARG A 490 40.12 0.49 -43.12
N LEU A 491 39.15 -0.07 -43.86
CA LEU A 491 38.40 0.67 -44.89
C LEU A 491 37.43 1.71 -44.29
N TYR A 492 36.85 1.41 -43.13
CA TYR A 492 35.79 2.22 -42.52
C TYR A 492 36.15 2.75 -41.12
N PRO A 493 37.25 3.51 -40.96
CA PRO A 493 37.74 3.92 -39.64
C PRO A 493 36.75 4.82 -38.89
N GLU A 494 36.00 5.65 -39.60
CA GLU A 494 34.98 6.52 -38.99
C GLU A 494 33.80 5.71 -38.42
N LEU A 495 33.39 4.62 -39.09
CA LEU A 495 32.38 3.70 -38.54
C LEU A 495 32.92 2.98 -37.31
N MET A 496 34.16 2.48 -37.36
CA MET A 496 34.77 1.82 -36.19
C MET A 496 34.81 2.76 -34.99
N LYS A 497 35.19 4.03 -35.20
CA LYS A 497 35.20 5.05 -34.15
C LYS A 497 33.80 5.38 -33.64
N LYS A 498 32.81 5.56 -34.53
CA LYS A 498 31.41 5.85 -34.17
C LYS A 498 30.83 4.77 -33.27
N TYR A 499 31.13 3.50 -33.57
CA TYR A 499 30.62 2.36 -32.82
C TYR A 499 31.53 1.94 -31.67
N ASP A 500 32.64 2.63 -31.42
CA ASP A 500 33.67 2.24 -30.45
C ASP A 500 34.10 0.78 -30.66
N LEU A 501 34.52 0.42 -31.87
CA LEU A 501 35.11 -0.87 -32.21
C LEU A 501 36.62 -0.71 -32.28
N ARG A 502 37.34 -1.43 -31.42
CA ARG A 502 38.76 -1.16 -31.16
C ARG A 502 39.70 -1.93 -32.08
N ASP A 503 39.27 -3.06 -32.63
CA ASP A 503 40.05 -3.86 -33.58
C ASP A 503 39.19 -4.78 -34.45
N GLU A 504 39.87 -5.59 -35.28
CA GLU A 504 39.24 -6.54 -36.18
C GLU A 504 38.45 -7.64 -35.46
N TYR A 505 38.86 -8.03 -34.24
CA TYR A 505 38.22 -9.11 -33.50
C TYR A 505 36.89 -8.64 -32.90
N GLU A 506 36.86 -7.43 -32.36
CA GLU A 506 35.61 -6.82 -31.87
C GLU A 506 34.60 -6.67 -33.00
N LEU A 507 35.04 -6.17 -34.17
CA LEU A 507 34.18 -6.06 -35.35
C LEU A 507 33.64 -7.44 -35.78
N HIS A 508 34.51 -8.45 -35.88
CA HIS A 508 34.09 -9.82 -36.23
C HIS A 508 33.08 -10.38 -35.25
N ASN A 509 33.33 -10.23 -33.94
CA ASN A 509 32.45 -10.75 -32.90
C ASN A 509 31.08 -10.08 -32.91
N LEU A 510 31.04 -8.75 -33.07
CA LEU A 510 29.82 -7.99 -33.19
C LEU A 510 29.02 -8.42 -34.43
N LEU A 511 29.65 -8.44 -35.60
CA LEU A 511 29.00 -8.83 -36.85
C LEU A 511 28.44 -10.25 -36.77
N ARG A 512 29.21 -11.20 -36.22
CA ARG A 512 28.73 -12.56 -35.99
C ARG A 512 27.43 -12.58 -35.18
N LYS A 513 27.32 -11.76 -34.13
CA LYS A 513 26.12 -11.66 -33.28
C LYS A 513 24.94 -11.03 -34.03
N LEU A 514 25.18 -9.95 -34.77
CA LEU A 514 24.14 -9.26 -35.54
C LEU A 514 23.58 -10.12 -36.68
N TYR A 515 24.43 -10.91 -37.35
CA TYR A 515 24.03 -11.80 -38.44
C TYR A 515 23.48 -13.15 -37.95
N SER A 516 23.78 -13.59 -36.73
CA SER A 516 23.18 -14.81 -36.15
C SER A 516 21.65 -14.72 -36.04
N ASN A 517 21.10 -13.51 -35.97
CA ASN A 517 19.66 -13.24 -35.87
C ASN A 517 18.99 -12.96 -37.22
N LYS A 518 19.73 -13.07 -38.33
CA LYS A 518 19.21 -12.84 -39.69
C LYS A 518 19.30 -14.12 -40.52
N GLU A 519 18.23 -14.44 -41.25
CA GLU A 519 18.28 -15.40 -42.36
C GLU A 519 19.05 -14.76 -43.53
N THR A 520 20.37 -14.71 -43.43
CA THR A 520 21.26 -14.17 -44.46
C THR A 520 21.96 -15.34 -45.13
N GLU A 521 21.43 -15.77 -46.27
CA GLU A 521 22.07 -16.80 -47.08
C GLU A 521 23.43 -16.29 -47.56
N GLY A 522 24.47 -17.11 -47.38
CA GLY A 522 25.79 -16.86 -47.96
C GLY A 522 26.78 -16.04 -47.13
N ILE A 523 26.47 -15.61 -45.89
CA ILE A 523 27.48 -15.03 -44.99
C ILE A 523 27.73 -15.98 -43.82
N SER A 524 28.99 -16.36 -43.60
CA SER A 524 29.38 -17.17 -42.46
C SER A 524 30.60 -16.60 -41.74
N PHE A 525 30.60 -16.74 -40.42
CA PHE A 525 31.68 -16.26 -39.55
C PHE A 525 32.46 -17.47 -39.06
N SER A 526 33.63 -17.71 -39.66
CA SER A 526 34.47 -18.86 -39.34
C SER A 526 35.46 -18.53 -38.21
N ARG A 527 36.69 -19.05 -38.26
CA ARG A 527 37.72 -18.74 -37.25
C ARG A 527 38.03 -17.24 -37.28
N MET A 528 37.87 -16.56 -36.14
CA MET A 528 38.19 -15.13 -36.04
C MET A 528 39.61 -14.86 -36.56
N PRO A 529 39.84 -13.81 -37.37
CA PRO A 529 38.89 -12.78 -37.82
C PRO A 529 38.26 -13.03 -39.21
N ILE A 530 38.15 -14.27 -39.69
CA ILE A 530 37.71 -14.57 -41.07
C ILE A 530 36.18 -14.55 -41.22
N ILE A 531 35.73 -13.82 -42.25
CA ILE A 531 34.36 -13.75 -42.74
C ILE A 531 34.32 -14.37 -44.14
N ALA A 532 33.32 -15.19 -44.34
CA ALA A 532 33.17 -16.06 -45.47
C ALA A 532 31.90 -15.68 -46.25
N PHE A 533 32.03 -15.38 -47.55
CA PHE A 533 30.95 -14.98 -48.44
C PHE A 533 30.74 -16.01 -49.56
N GLY A 534 29.53 -16.56 -49.70
CA GLY A 534 29.19 -17.58 -50.70
C GLY A 534 29.90 -18.92 -50.51
N ASN A 535 30.23 -19.58 -51.61
CA ASN A 535 30.93 -20.87 -51.65
C ASN A 535 32.43 -20.64 -51.82
N ILE A 536 33.16 -20.67 -50.71
CA ILE A 536 34.58 -20.28 -50.71
C ILE A 536 35.47 -21.41 -51.17
N ASP A 537 36.35 -21.08 -52.12
CA ASP A 537 37.52 -21.86 -52.46
C ASP A 537 38.78 -21.01 -52.22
N ARG A 538 39.40 -21.23 -51.06
CA ARG A 538 40.59 -20.47 -50.63
C ARG A 538 41.78 -20.72 -51.56
N GLU A 539 41.99 -21.95 -52.03
CA GLU A 539 43.11 -22.24 -52.94
C GLU A 539 42.93 -21.47 -54.24
N LYS A 540 41.72 -21.53 -54.82
CA LYS A 540 41.37 -20.77 -56.02
C LYS A 540 41.57 -19.25 -55.81
N GLN A 541 41.07 -18.67 -54.72
CA GLN A 541 41.24 -17.25 -54.41
C GLN A 541 42.74 -16.84 -54.36
N VAL A 542 43.59 -17.64 -53.71
CA VAL A 542 45.03 -17.36 -53.62
C VAL A 542 45.70 -17.47 -54.99
N ILE A 543 45.34 -18.47 -55.80
CA ILE A 543 45.89 -18.66 -57.15
C ILE A 543 45.47 -17.51 -58.07
N GLU A 544 44.18 -17.16 -58.11
CA GLU A 544 43.67 -16.07 -58.96
C GLU A 544 44.29 -14.72 -58.56
N PHE A 545 44.50 -14.48 -57.26
CA PHE A 545 45.19 -13.28 -56.81
C PHE A 545 46.67 -13.27 -57.19
N LEU A 546 47.33 -14.43 -57.16
CA LEU A 546 48.71 -14.55 -57.67
C LEU A 546 48.77 -14.27 -59.17
N GLU A 547 47.85 -14.81 -59.97
CA GLU A 547 47.79 -14.58 -61.41
C GLU A 547 47.64 -13.10 -61.77
N ARG A 548 46.90 -12.34 -60.96
CA ARG A 548 46.76 -10.87 -61.12
C ARG A 548 48.06 -10.10 -60.88
N LEU A 549 48.95 -10.60 -60.01
CA LEU A 549 50.12 -9.86 -59.53
C LEU A 549 51.46 -10.40 -60.06
N ALA A 550 51.50 -11.62 -60.57
CA ALA A 550 52.73 -12.23 -61.06
C ALA A 550 53.34 -11.45 -62.24
N PRO A 551 54.68 -11.28 -62.30
CA PRO A 551 55.67 -11.80 -61.36
C PRO A 551 55.77 -11.00 -60.05
N ILE A 552 55.82 -11.69 -58.90
CA ILE A 552 55.86 -11.05 -57.58
C ILE A 552 56.71 -11.84 -56.58
N GLY A 553 57.44 -11.13 -55.70
CA GLY A 553 58.22 -11.75 -54.62
C GLY A 553 57.33 -12.31 -53.50
N VAL A 554 57.83 -13.30 -52.75
CA VAL A 554 57.06 -13.94 -51.66
C VAL A 554 56.53 -12.95 -50.62
N ASN A 555 57.38 -12.04 -50.12
CA ASN A 555 56.96 -11.07 -49.10
C ASN A 555 55.99 -10.04 -49.69
N ASP A 556 56.27 -9.52 -50.89
CA ASP A 556 55.40 -8.57 -51.58
C ASP A 556 54.01 -9.16 -51.86
N PHE A 557 53.94 -10.46 -52.19
CA PHE A 557 52.67 -11.17 -52.33
C PHE A 557 51.92 -11.25 -51.01
N CYS A 558 52.60 -11.58 -49.91
CA CYS A 558 51.96 -11.64 -48.59
C CYS A 558 51.41 -10.27 -48.17
N ASP A 559 52.17 -9.20 -48.40
CA ASP A 559 51.78 -7.84 -48.07
C ASP A 559 50.62 -7.35 -48.96
N ALA A 560 50.66 -7.67 -50.26
CA ALA A 560 49.57 -7.39 -51.19
C ALA A 560 48.28 -8.15 -50.82
N TYR A 561 48.40 -9.42 -50.40
CA TYR A 561 47.26 -10.22 -49.97
C TYR A 561 46.65 -9.68 -48.67
N GLU A 562 47.47 -9.21 -47.72
CA GLU A 562 46.99 -8.53 -46.52
C GLU A 562 46.26 -7.22 -46.87
N ALA A 563 46.80 -6.43 -47.80
CA ALA A 563 46.15 -5.18 -48.22
C ALA A 563 44.81 -5.43 -48.92
N GLU A 564 44.73 -6.46 -49.77
CA GLU A 564 43.51 -6.80 -50.49
C GLU A 564 42.46 -7.45 -49.57
N TYR A 565 42.82 -8.50 -48.84
CA TYR A 565 41.85 -9.34 -48.12
C TYR A 565 41.86 -9.16 -46.60
N GLY A 566 42.79 -8.37 -46.05
CA GLY A 566 42.95 -8.16 -44.61
C GLY A 566 43.56 -9.36 -43.86
N VAL A 567 43.94 -10.44 -44.56
CA VAL A 567 44.58 -11.60 -43.92
C VAL A 567 46.04 -11.26 -43.67
N LEU A 568 46.44 -11.23 -42.40
CA LEU A 568 47.78 -10.81 -42.00
C LEU A 568 48.88 -11.54 -42.78
N ALA A 569 49.89 -10.83 -43.25
CA ALA A 569 51.00 -11.36 -44.05
C ALA A 569 51.69 -12.54 -43.36
N ARG A 570 51.82 -12.51 -42.03
CA ARG A 570 52.33 -13.65 -41.21
C ARG A 570 51.46 -14.90 -41.33
N THR A 571 50.14 -14.75 -41.41
CA THR A 571 49.19 -15.86 -41.58
C THR A 571 49.25 -16.40 -43.00
N VAL A 572 49.33 -15.53 -44.01
CA VAL A 572 49.50 -15.93 -45.41
C VAL A 572 50.80 -16.75 -45.56
N LYS A 573 51.90 -16.23 -45.00
CA LYS A 573 53.21 -16.89 -45.01
C LYS A 573 53.21 -18.25 -44.32
N GLY A 574 52.47 -18.39 -43.22
CA GLY A 574 52.40 -19.63 -42.43
C GLY A 574 51.50 -20.70 -43.01
N SER A 575 50.45 -20.32 -43.75
CA SER A 575 49.36 -21.25 -44.08
C SER A 575 48.86 -21.21 -45.52
N PHE A 576 49.10 -20.14 -46.29
CA PHE A 576 48.49 -19.98 -47.63
C PHE A 576 49.50 -20.19 -48.76
N LEU A 577 50.80 -19.96 -48.51
CA LEU A 577 51.84 -20.12 -49.54
C LEU A 577 51.91 -21.56 -50.10
N SER A 578 51.51 -22.57 -49.32
CA SER A 578 51.47 -23.97 -49.76
C SER A 578 50.57 -24.18 -50.98
N TYR A 579 49.55 -23.35 -51.19
CA TYR A 579 48.66 -23.42 -52.36
C TYR A 579 49.36 -22.99 -53.66
N ILE A 580 50.38 -22.14 -53.56
CA ILE A 580 51.06 -21.51 -54.70
C ILE A 580 52.55 -21.83 -54.81
N ASP A 581 53.11 -22.60 -53.88
CA ASP A 581 54.54 -22.96 -53.88
C ASP A 581 55.02 -23.58 -55.19
N LYS A 582 54.12 -24.28 -55.92
CA LYS A 582 54.39 -24.82 -57.26
C LYS A 582 54.77 -23.76 -58.30
N PHE A 583 54.40 -22.49 -58.10
CA PHE A 583 54.70 -21.37 -58.99
C PHE A 583 55.99 -20.61 -58.60
N LYS A 584 56.67 -21.01 -57.53
CA LYS A 584 57.87 -20.32 -57.00
C LYS A 584 59.13 -20.78 -57.71
N ASP A 585 59.94 -19.84 -58.18
CA ASP A 585 61.27 -20.13 -58.71
C ASP A 585 62.36 -20.20 -57.61
N SER A 586 63.58 -20.57 -57.99
CA SER A 586 64.73 -20.65 -57.08
C SER A 586 65.17 -19.29 -56.51
N GLY A 587 64.73 -18.18 -57.10
CA GLY A 587 64.98 -16.82 -56.62
C GLY A 587 63.93 -16.31 -55.64
N GLY A 588 62.88 -17.09 -55.35
CA GLY A 588 61.78 -16.69 -54.48
C GLY A 588 60.75 -15.78 -55.16
N ILE A 589 60.65 -15.83 -56.49
CA ILE A 589 59.68 -15.08 -57.28
C ILE A 589 58.60 -16.06 -57.78
N TYR A 590 57.34 -15.70 -57.56
CA TYR A 590 56.20 -16.43 -58.11
C TYR A 590 55.95 -16.02 -59.57
N ASN A 591 55.86 -17.01 -60.46
CA ASN A 591 55.61 -16.82 -61.88
C ASN A 591 54.52 -17.79 -62.36
N THR A 592 53.45 -17.27 -62.96
CA THR A 592 52.33 -18.07 -63.49
C THR A 592 52.54 -18.49 -64.94
N GLY A 593 53.45 -17.85 -65.67
CA GLY A 593 53.72 -18.06 -67.10
C GLY A 593 54.57 -19.29 -67.48
N ARG A 594 54.87 -20.23 -66.57
CA ARG A 594 55.77 -21.38 -66.86
C ARG A 594 55.12 -22.76 -66.99
N PHE A 595 53.79 -22.89 -66.84
CA PHE A 595 53.12 -24.21 -66.88
C PHE A 595 52.20 -24.45 -68.09
N ALA A 596 52.20 -23.58 -69.11
CA ALA A 596 51.42 -23.79 -70.33
C ALA A 596 51.96 -24.88 -71.28
N ASP A 597 53.09 -25.53 -70.97
CA ASP A 597 53.83 -26.34 -71.98
C ASP A 597 54.26 -27.75 -71.52
N ARG A 598 53.55 -28.38 -70.59
CA ARG A 598 53.72 -29.82 -70.30
C ARG A 598 52.39 -30.57 -70.20
N GLY A 599 51.65 -30.58 -71.30
CA GLY A 599 50.64 -31.59 -71.58
C GLY A 599 51.17 -32.59 -72.60
N GLY A 600 51.64 -33.76 -72.16
CA GLY A 600 52.01 -34.85 -73.06
C GLY A 600 53.03 -35.83 -72.49
N HIS A 601 52.56 -36.80 -71.71
CA HIS A 601 52.82 -38.24 -71.95
C HIS A 601 52.27 -39.10 -70.81
N ASP A 602 51.20 -39.81 -71.14
CA ASP A 602 50.84 -41.20 -70.79
C ASP A 602 51.40 -41.91 -69.54
N LYS A 603 50.41 -42.44 -68.79
CA LYS A 603 50.28 -43.79 -68.17
C LYS A 603 50.84 -44.03 -66.74
N PRO A 604 50.32 -45.06 -66.01
CA PRO A 604 49.07 -45.82 -66.17
C PRO A 604 48.25 -45.98 -64.86
N SER A 605 47.01 -46.44 -65.03
CA SER A 605 46.21 -47.10 -63.99
C SER A 605 46.98 -48.21 -63.29
N ALA A 606 46.93 -48.25 -61.96
CA ALA A 606 47.06 -49.48 -61.19
C ALA A 606 46.33 -49.34 -59.84
N THR A 607 45.45 -50.31 -59.65
CA THR A 607 44.73 -50.76 -58.46
C THR A 607 45.62 -50.91 -57.22
N ILE A 608 45.18 -50.40 -56.07
CA ILE A 608 44.70 -51.08 -54.83
C ILE A 608 44.32 -50.00 -53.83
#